data_AF-A0A3Q4B431-F1
#
_entry.id   AF-A0A3Q4B431-F1
#
_cell.length_a   1.000
_cell.length_b   1.000
_cell.length_c   1.000
_cell.angle_alpha   90.00
_cell.angle_beta   90.00
_cell.angle_gamma   90.00
#
_symmetry.space_group_name_H-M   'P 1'
#
loop_
_entity.id
_entity.type
_entity.pdbx_description
1 polymer ?
#
loop_
_entity_poly.entity_id
_entity_poly.type
_entity_poly.pdbx_seq_one_letter_code
_entity_poly.pdbx_strand_id
1 'polypeptide(L)'
;LVSQCGGSLSCRYSSGQRAAPEHRPTLEETVESLFRRLKEKRRALGLPDDMKVVLATRRALLRVTRLTDSVSQLLQSLRETRGEKKTRRKVLREFEDEFYRQTGRICQKEDRAPMKMEYQEYKQLKAKLRLLEVLLSKQEVTKTM
;
A
#
# COMPACT_ATOMS: atom_id res chain seq x y z
N LEU A 1 1.16 -78.85 -63.35
CA LEU A 1 2.32 -79.76 -63.23
C LEU A 1 3.58 -78.94 -63.46
N VAL A 2 4.50 -78.95 -62.47
CA VAL A 2 5.95 -78.62 -62.56
C VAL A 2 6.27 -77.12 -62.82
N SER A 3 6.70 -76.34 -61.83
CA SER A 3 8.05 -76.22 -61.24
C SER A 3 9.12 -75.71 -62.21
N GLN A 4 9.68 -74.52 -61.97
CA GLN A 4 11.13 -74.33 -61.78
C GLN A 4 11.53 -72.88 -61.45
N CYS A 5 12.54 -72.80 -60.59
CA CYS A 5 13.12 -71.64 -59.93
C CYS A 5 14.14 -70.89 -60.80
N GLY A 6 14.53 -69.69 -60.33
CA GLY A 6 15.93 -69.24 -60.42
C GLY A 6 16.19 -67.91 -61.13
N GLY A 7 15.73 -66.78 -60.57
CA GLY A 7 16.08 -65.44 -61.04
C GLY A 7 16.95 -64.70 -60.04
N SER A 8 18.25 -64.61 -60.32
CA SER A 8 19.26 -63.83 -59.58
C SER A 8 18.96 -62.34 -59.62
N LEU A 9 18.77 -61.69 -58.47
CA LEU A 9 18.93 -60.24 -58.37
C LEU A 9 19.73 -59.87 -57.11
N SER A 10 20.99 -59.52 -57.38
CA SER A 10 21.93 -58.87 -56.48
C SER A 10 21.29 -57.60 -55.90
N CYS A 11 21.04 -57.60 -54.59
CA CYS A 11 20.74 -56.38 -53.83
C CYS A 11 22.01 -55.51 -53.80
N ARG A 12 22.10 -54.56 -54.73
CA ARG A 12 23.07 -53.47 -54.65
C ARG A 12 22.69 -52.57 -53.48
N TYR A 13 23.53 -52.60 -52.46
CA TYR A 13 23.66 -51.52 -51.51
C TYR A 13 24.04 -50.24 -52.28
N SER A 14 23.21 -49.20 -52.19
CA SER A 14 23.56 -47.85 -52.62
C SER A 14 23.10 -46.89 -51.53
N SER A 15 24.08 -46.56 -50.69
CA SER A 15 24.11 -45.45 -49.76
C SER A 15 24.02 -44.12 -50.52
N GLY A 16 23.21 -43.19 -50.02
CA GLY A 16 23.20 -41.83 -50.57
C GLY A 16 21.96 -40.99 -50.26
N GLN A 17 21.50 -40.93 -49.00
CA GLN A 17 20.67 -39.81 -48.56
C GLN A 17 21.51 -38.94 -47.64
N ARG A 18 21.82 -37.72 -48.10
CA ARG A 18 22.39 -36.65 -47.28
C ARG A 18 21.36 -36.33 -46.19
N ALA A 19 21.64 -36.73 -44.95
CA ALA A 19 20.91 -36.24 -43.80
C ALA A 19 21.16 -34.73 -43.70
N ALA A 20 20.09 -33.93 -43.73
CA ALA A 20 20.16 -32.54 -43.30
C ALA A 20 20.69 -32.51 -41.86
N PRO A 21 21.52 -31.52 -41.48
CA PRO A 21 21.95 -31.42 -40.09
C PRO A 21 20.70 -31.14 -39.24
N GLU A 22 20.21 -32.16 -38.54
CA GLU A 22 19.22 -32.03 -37.48
C GLU A 22 19.82 -31.12 -36.41
N HIS A 23 19.52 -29.82 -36.52
CA HIS A 23 19.96 -28.83 -35.55
C HIS A 23 19.17 -29.06 -34.27
N ARG A 24 19.69 -29.95 -33.43
CA ARG A 24 19.20 -30.14 -32.08
C ARG A 24 19.65 -28.92 -31.28
N PRO A 25 18.73 -28.06 -30.84
CA PRO A 25 19.11 -26.87 -30.11
C PRO A 25 19.83 -27.29 -28.84
N THR A 26 20.88 -26.56 -28.53
CA THR A 26 21.63 -26.69 -27.30
C THR A 26 20.74 -26.32 -26.10
N LEU A 27 21.18 -26.74 -24.90
CA LEU A 27 20.48 -26.36 -23.67
C LEU A 27 20.45 -24.83 -23.50
N GLU A 28 21.53 -24.15 -23.91
CA GLU A 28 21.63 -22.69 -23.87
C GLU A 28 20.57 -22.04 -24.75
N GLU A 29 20.45 -22.46 -26.02
CA GLU A 29 19.44 -21.94 -26.96
C GLU A 29 18.00 -22.19 -26.46
N THR A 30 17.77 -23.36 -25.86
CA THR A 30 16.45 -23.70 -25.31
C THR A 30 16.11 -22.78 -24.13
N VAL A 31 17.07 -22.58 -23.22
CA VAL A 31 16.93 -21.70 -22.05
C VAL A 31 16.71 -20.25 -22.49
N GLU A 32 17.44 -19.76 -23.49
CA GLU A 32 17.25 -18.42 -24.04
C GLU A 32 15.85 -18.24 -24.66
N SER A 33 15.36 -19.23 -25.41
CA SER A 33 14.00 -19.17 -25.98
C SER A 33 12.91 -19.13 -24.90
N LEU A 34 13.12 -19.86 -23.79
CA LEU A 34 12.22 -19.88 -22.64
C LEU A 34 12.22 -18.53 -21.92
N PHE A 35 13.40 -17.95 -21.66
CA PHE A 35 13.51 -16.61 -21.08
C PHE A 35 12.87 -15.54 -21.97
N ARG A 36 13.06 -15.62 -23.29
CA ARG A 36 12.44 -14.71 -24.25
C ARG A 36 10.91 -14.79 -24.19
N ARG A 37 10.35 -16.01 -24.27
CA ARG A 37 8.89 -16.23 -24.15
C ARG A 37 8.33 -15.79 -22.81
N LEU A 38 9.05 -16.02 -21.71
CA LEU A 38 8.64 -15.55 -20.37
C LEU A 38 8.61 -14.02 -20.31
N LYS A 39 9.60 -13.35 -20.92
CA LYS A 39 9.67 -11.88 -20.99
C LYS A 39 8.55 -11.31 -21.86
N GLU A 40 8.28 -11.89 -23.02
CA GLU A 40 7.15 -11.51 -23.88
C GLU A 40 5.81 -11.67 -23.16
N LYS A 41 5.60 -12.78 -22.44
CA LYS A 41 4.39 -12.97 -21.62
C LYS A 41 4.27 -11.93 -20.51
N ARG A 42 5.37 -11.59 -19.79
CA ARG A 42 5.34 -10.51 -18.79
C ARG A 42 4.98 -9.18 -19.41
N ARG A 43 5.58 -8.84 -20.56
CA ARG A 43 5.27 -7.61 -21.32
C ARG A 43 3.81 -7.57 -21.76
N ALA A 44 3.27 -8.68 -22.26
CA ALA A 44 1.86 -8.80 -22.64
C ALA A 44 0.90 -8.59 -21.46
N LEU A 45 1.33 -8.95 -20.25
CA LEU A 45 0.60 -8.72 -19.00
C LEU A 45 0.92 -7.37 -18.34
N GLY A 46 1.76 -6.52 -18.96
CA GLY A 46 2.19 -5.24 -18.39
C GLY A 46 3.03 -5.35 -17.12
N LEU A 47 3.63 -6.51 -16.86
CA LEU A 47 4.43 -6.77 -15.66
C LEU A 47 5.88 -6.31 -15.85
N PRO A 48 6.52 -5.69 -14.85
CA PRO A 48 7.91 -5.29 -14.93
C PRO A 48 8.86 -6.49 -15.13
N ASP A 49 9.81 -6.34 -16.04
CA ASP A 49 10.82 -7.37 -16.33
C ASP A 49 11.85 -7.53 -15.19
N ASP A 50 12.12 -6.45 -14.45
CA ASP A 50 13.11 -6.40 -13.36
C ASP A 50 12.46 -6.66 -11.98
N MET A 51 12.92 -7.70 -11.30
CA MET A 51 12.47 -8.07 -9.96
C MET A 51 12.73 -6.96 -8.93
N LYS A 52 13.80 -6.16 -9.10
CA LYS A 52 14.09 -5.01 -8.24
C LYS A 52 13.00 -3.96 -8.34
N VAL A 53 12.44 -3.74 -9.54
CA VAL A 53 11.31 -2.84 -9.75
C VAL A 53 10.08 -3.36 -9.04
N VAL A 54 9.77 -4.66 -9.15
CA VAL A 54 8.61 -5.25 -8.44
C VAL A 54 8.72 -5.08 -6.92
N LEU A 55 9.89 -5.32 -6.34
CA LEU A 55 10.13 -5.12 -4.90
C LEU A 55 10.08 -3.65 -4.49
N ALA A 56 10.63 -2.75 -5.30
CA ALA A 56 10.56 -1.31 -5.08
C ALA A 56 9.11 -0.80 -5.14
N THR A 57 8.32 -1.26 -6.11
CA THR A 57 6.88 -0.97 -6.23
C THR A 57 6.12 -1.48 -5.01
N ARG A 58 6.38 -2.72 -4.57
CA ARG A 58 5.79 -3.26 -3.34
C ARG A 58 6.14 -2.41 -2.12
N ARG A 59 7.41 -1.99 -1.99
CA ARG A 59 7.87 -1.12 -0.88
C ARG A 59 7.21 0.26 -0.94
N ALA A 60 7.05 0.83 -2.13
CA ALA A 60 6.35 2.10 -2.33
C ALA A 60 4.86 1.98 -1.94
N LEU A 61 4.19 0.92 -2.36
CA LEU A 61 2.80 0.64 -1.98
C LEU A 61 2.64 0.53 -0.47
N LEU A 62 3.49 -0.25 0.21
CA LEU A 62 3.47 -0.37 1.68
C LEU A 62 3.71 0.98 2.37
N ARG A 63 4.60 1.82 1.82
CA ARG A 63 4.82 3.18 2.32
C ARG A 63 3.56 4.04 2.17
N VAL A 64 2.89 3.97 1.02
CA VAL A 64 1.64 4.71 0.78
C VAL A 64 0.56 4.23 1.75
N THR A 65 0.32 2.92 1.89
CA THR A 65 -0.66 2.37 2.84
C THR A 65 -0.38 2.82 4.27
N ARG A 66 0.87 2.74 4.73
CA ARG A 66 1.25 3.21 6.07
C ARG A 66 0.97 4.70 6.26
N LEU A 67 1.22 5.52 5.24
CA LEU A 67 0.93 6.95 5.30
C LEU A 67 -0.58 7.21 5.30
N THR A 68 -1.37 6.50 4.50
CA THR A 68 -2.83 6.64 4.51
C THR A 68 -3.44 6.25 5.85
N ASP A 69 -2.93 5.18 6.47
CA ASP A 69 -3.35 4.75 7.81
C ASP A 69 -2.97 5.79 8.86
N SER A 70 -1.79 6.41 8.74
CA SER A 70 -1.37 7.49 9.63
C SER A 70 -2.26 8.74 9.48
N VAL A 71 -2.61 9.13 8.26
CA VAL A 71 -3.51 10.28 8.02
C VAL A 71 -4.91 10.01 8.56
N SER A 72 -5.45 8.81 8.34
CA SER A 72 -6.79 8.46 8.81
C SER A 72 -6.87 8.47 10.34
N GLN A 73 -5.84 7.96 11.03
CA GLN A 73 -5.74 8.01 12.49
C GLN A 73 -5.67 9.45 13.03
N LEU A 74 -4.91 10.33 12.38
CA LEU A 74 -4.83 11.75 12.75
C LEU A 74 -6.19 12.46 12.58
N LEU A 75 -6.91 12.20 11.49
CA LEU A 75 -8.24 12.73 11.25
C LEU A 75 -9.25 12.24 12.29
N GLN A 76 -9.17 10.96 12.67
CA GLN A 76 -10.03 10.38 13.71
C GLN A 76 -9.75 11.04 15.06
N SER A 77 -8.48 11.13 15.47
CA SER A 77 -8.07 11.83 16.70
C SER A 77 -8.55 13.29 16.73
N LEU A 78 -8.58 13.97 15.58
CA LEU A 78 -9.05 15.34 15.46
C LEU A 78 -10.56 15.44 15.69
N ARG A 79 -11.35 14.51 15.14
CA ARG A 79 -12.81 14.42 15.37
C ARG A 79 -13.12 14.19 16.85
N GLU A 80 -12.45 13.23 17.47
CA GLU A 80 -12.61 12.91 18.90
C GLU A 80 -12.24 14.10 19.78
N THR A 81 -11.06 14.68 19.57
CA THR A 81 -10.59 15.84 20.35
C THR A 81 -11.53 17.05 20.19
N ARG A 82 -12.14 17.25 19.01
CA ARG A 82 -13.17 18.29 18.79
C ARG A 82 -14.43 17.99 19.62
N GLY A 83 -14.87 16.74 19.65
CA GLY A 83 -16.00 16.29 20.46
C GLY A 83 -15.75 16.51 21.96
N GLU A 84 -14.64 16.01 22.47
CA GLU A 84 -14.24 16.17 23.88
C GLU A 84 -14.15 17.64 24.27
N LYS A 85 -13.49 18.48 23.45
CA LYS A 85 -13.39 19.92 23.70
C LYS A 85 -14.76 20.58 23.75
N LYS A 86 -15.69 20.18 22.88
CA LYS A 86 -17.07 20.70 22.86
C LYS A 86 -17.79 20.31 24.15
N THR A 87 -17.64 19.07 24.60
CA THR A 87 -18.19 18.58 25.87
C THR A 87 -17.62 19.35 27.06
N ARG A 88 -16.29 19.52 27.15
CA ARG A 88 -15.67 20.31 28.24
C ARG A 88 -16.13 21.76 28.24
N ARG A 89 -16.28 22.39 27.07
CA ARG A 89 -16.84 23.75 26.97
C ARG A 89 -18.31 23.82 27.40
N LYS A 90 -19.07 22.71 27.31
CA LYS A 90 -20.44 22.64 27.78
C LYS A 90 -20.47 22.56 29.31
N VAL A 91 -19.71 21.63 29.90
CA VAL A 91 -19.58 21.48 31.36
C VAL A 91 -19.17 22.79 32.04
N LEU A 92 -18.16 23.48 31.50
CA LEU A 92 -17.71 24.77 32.05
C LEU A 92 -18.81 25.85 31.99
N ARG A 93 -19.63 25.86 30.93
CA ARG A 93 -20.75 26.80 30.81
C ARG A 93 -21.89 26.47 31.75
N GLU A 94 -22.24 25.20 31.88
CA GLU A 94 -23.26 24.75 32.83
C GLU A 94 -22.89 25.12 34.27
N PHE A 95 -21.60 25.03 34.63
CA PHE A 95 -21.12 25.51 35.91
C PHE A 95 -21.28 27.03 36.07
N GLU A 96 -20.87 27.83 35.09
CA GLU A 96 -21.03 29.29 35.12
C GLU A 96 -22.50 29.70 35.23
N ASP A 97 -23.39 29.02 34.50
CA ASP A 97 -24.83 29.24 34.51
C ASP A 97 -25.45 28.86 35.86
N GLU A 98 -25.08 27.70 36.43
CA GLU A 98 -25.54 27.27 37.75
C GLU A 98 -25.08 28.24 38.84
N PHE A 99 -23.82 28.64 38.78
CA PHE A 99 -23.24 29.59 39.72
C PHE A 99 -24.01 30.91 39.71
N TYR A 100 -24.31 31.43 38.52
CA TYR A 100 -25.09 32.65 38.37
C TYR A 100 -26.51 32.49 38.92
N ARG A 101 -27.18 31.35 38.64
CA ARG A 101 -28.54 31.08 39.16
C ARG A 101 -28.59 31.03 40.68
N GLN A 102 -27.57 30.47 41.33
CA GLN A 102 -27.54 30.33 42.78
C GLN A 102 -27.13 31.63 43.50
N THR A 103 -26.18 32.38 42.93
CA THR A 103 -25.54 33.50 43.63
C THR A 103 -25.99 34.87 43.13
N GLY A 104 -26.62 34.93 41.95
CA GLY A 104 -26.97 36.18 41.27
C GLY A 104 -25.78 37.00 40.76
N ARG A 105 -24.55 36.46 40.84
CA ARG A 105 -23.31 37.16 40.42
C ARG A 105 -22.52 36.35 39.39
N ILE A 106 -21.71 37.06 38.60
CA ILE A 106 -20.81 36.43 37.63
C ILE A 106 -19.66 35.71 38.35
N CYS A 107 -19.31 34.51 37.87
CA CYS A 107 -18.24 33.68 38.39
C CYS A 107 -16.86 34.37 38.27
N GLN A 108 -16.22 34.65 39.40
CA GLN A 108 -14.89 35.26 39.48
C GLN A 108 -13.79 34.20 39.37
N LYS A 109 -12.52 34.61 39.35
CA LYS A 109 -11.39 33.70 39.18
C LYS A 109 -11.26 32.72 40.34
N GLU A 110 -11.55 33.18 41.56
CA GLU A 110 -11.47 32.43 42.81
C GLU A 110 -12.55 31.33 42.85
N ASP A 111 -13.73 31.62 42.30
CA ASP A 111 -14.87 30.71 42.25
C ASP A 111 -14.66 29.55 41.25
N ARG A 112 -13.64 29.61 40.38
CA ARG A 112 -13.35 28.57 39.37
C ARG A 112 -12.57 27.39 39.90
N ALA A 113 -12.13 27.43 41.16
CA ALA A 113 -11.40 26.32 41.78
C ALA A 113 -12.08 24.94 41.63
N PRO A 114 -13.43 24.80 41.76
CA PRO A 114 -14.12 23.53 41.56
C PRO A 114 -13.99 22.96 40.14
N MET A 115 -13.84 23.83 39.13
CA MET A 115 -13.76 23.43 37.71
C MET A 115 -12.31 23.40 37.18
N LYS A 116 -11.32 23.40 38.07
CA LYS A 116 -9.90 23.53 37.69
C LYS A 116 -9.47 22.42 36.71
N MET A 117 -9.90 21.19 36.95
CA MET A 117 -9.53 20.04 36.12
C MET A 117 -10.14 20.15 34.72
N GLU A 118 -11.43 20.41 34.62
CA GLU A 118 -12.17 20.55 33.36
C GLU A 118 -11.60 21.71 32.52
N TYR A 119 -11.20 22.79 33.18
CA TYR A 119 -10.58 23.93 32.53
C TYR A 119 -9.18 23.59 31.99
N GLN A 120 -8.38 22.85 32.76
CA GLN A 120 -7.08 22.36 32.32
C GLN A 120 -7.22 21.41 31.13
N GLU A 121 -8.14 20.46 31.19
CA GLU A 121 -8.44 19.54 30.10
C GLU A 121 -8.90 20.30 28.84
N TYR A 122 -9.81 21.27 28.96
CA TYR A 122 -10.21 22.10 27.82
C TYR A 122 -9.00 22.81 27.17
N LYS A 123 -8.07 23.34 27.97
CA LYS A 123 -6.84 23.96 27.46
C LYS A 123 -5.93 22.94 26.78
N GLN A 124 -5.74 21.77 27.36
CA GLN A 124 -4.95 20.69 26.78
C GLN A 124 -5.56 20.23 25.45
N LEU A 125 -6.87 20.01 25.38
CA LEU A 125 -7.59 19.66 24.17
C LEU A 125 -7.46 20.75 23.09
N LYS A 126 -7.50 22.03 23.48
CA LYS A 126 -7.24 23.15 22.56
C LYS A 126 -5.82 23.09 21.98
N ALA A 127 -4.81 22.77 22.79
CA ALA A 127 -3.44 22.61 22.33
C ALA A 127 -3.26 21.37 21.44
N LYS A 128 -3.87 20.23 21.83
CA LYS A 128 -3.87 18.99 21.04
C LYS A 128 -4.49 19.20 19.66
N LEU A 129 -5.60 19.94 19.55
CA LEU A 129 -6.18 20.30 18.24
C LEU A 129 -5.20 21.09 17.37
N ARG A 130 -4.51 22.09 17.93
CA ARG A 130 -3.51 22.86 17.18
C ARG A 130 -2.38 21.96 16.67
N LEU A 131 -1.90 21.05 17.52
CA LEU A 131 -0.87 20.09 17.13
C LEU A 131 -1.34 19.19 15.99
N LEU A 132 -2.55 18.62 16.09
CA LEU A 132 -3.12 17.76 15.05
C LEU A 132 -3.31 18.51 13.72
N GLU A 133 -3.78 19.76 13.76
CA GLU A 133 -3.89 20.64 12.58
C GLU A 133 -2.52 20.85 11.89
N VAL A 134 -1.46 21.08 12.68
CA VAL A 134 -0.09 21.26 12.17
C VAL A 134 0.49 19.95 11.61
N LEU A 135 0.24 18.81 12.25
CA LEU A 135 0.73 17.52 11.76
C LEU A 135 0.11 17.16 10.41
N LEU A 136 -1.19 17.42 10.24
CA LEU A 136 -1.88 17.21 8.98
C LEU A 136 -1.35 18.14 7.87
N SER A 137 -1.14 19.43 8.16
CA SER A 137 -0.61 20.36 7.15
C SER A 137 0.79 19.97 6.67
N LYS A 138 1.66 19.51 7.58
CA LYS A 138 2.99 18.98 7.21
C LYS A 138 2.90 17.76 6.30
N GLN A 139 1.90 16.90 6.50
CA GLN A 139 1.75 15.66 5.74
C GLN A 139 1.20 15.90 4.32
N GLU A 140 0.41 16.96 4.12
CA GLU A 140 -0.01 17.39 2.79
C GLU A 140 1.16 17.93 1.96
N VAL A 141 2.08 18.68 2.58
CA VAL A 141 3.32 19.15 1.91
C VAL A 141 4.20 17.99 1.42
N THR A 142 4.26 16.89 2.19
CA THR A 142 5.06 15.71 1.79
C THR A 142 4.45 14.87 0.67
N LYS A 143 3.18 15.09 0.31
CA LYS A 143 2.52 14.40 -0.80
C LYS A 143 2.59 15.17 -2.12
N THR A 144 2.82 16.48 -2.06
CA THR A 144 2.87 17.40 -3.21
C THR A 144 4.29 17.74 -3.68
N MET A 145 5.32 17.16 -3.06
CA MET A 145 6.73 17.18 -3.48
C MET A 145 7.15 15.80 -3.97
#